data_AF-A0A7W1A4T0-F1
#
_entry.id   AF-A0A7W1A4T0-F1
#
_cell.length_a   1.000
_cell.length_b   1.000
_cell.length_c   1.000
_cell.angle_alpha   90.00
_cell.angle_beta   90.00
_cell.angle_gamma   90.00
#
_symmetry.space_group_name_H-M   'P 1'
#
loop_
_entity.id
_entity.type
_entity.pdbx_description
1 polymer ?
#
loop_
_entity_poly.entity_id
_entity_poly.type
_entity_poly.pdbx_seq_one_letter_code
_entity_poly.pdbx_strand_id
1 'polypeptide(L)'
;MRNINSLLTALVLSFSSIAAVGCATVGADEDSEIDGEAGSAGKLAFWQATDGQWRFNLKSGNGAVLLTSEAYTSRTGAINGALSVLENGVDPAMYTVNKTATGYNLHLKAANHESIAFSQVYSTKSNATRAISSSVKATTSYLDKQAANTTGARVDVLWNESSRKFRFNVHARNGAVVLSSEQYTTEAAAFNGAFAVQAEGQAAANYTLKTNASGGFYFNLQALNGQVIGTSQQYTTKAAAESAMRSLQSFLPTVTVL
;
A
#
# COMPACT_ATOMS: atom_id res chain seq x y z
N MET A 1 20.29 -16.71 -51.77
CA MET A 1 18.84 -16.44 -51.94
C MET A 1 18.13 -17.76 -52.25
N ARG A 2 16.96 -17.99 -51.65
CA ARG A 2 16.08 -19.21 -51.67
C ARG A 2 16.26 -20.23 -50.51
N ASN A 3 15.82 -19.81 -49.33
CA ASN A 3 14.71 -20.34 -48.54
C ASN A 3 14.23 -21.81 -48.69
N ILE A 4 14.16 -22.45 -47.50
CA ILE A 4 13.14 -23.38 -46.94
C ILE A 4 13.26 -24.89 -47.27
N ASN A 5 13.77 -25.65 -46.29
CA ASN A 5 13.38 -27.04 -45.96
C ASN A 5 12.54 -26.95 -44.66
N SER A 6 11.26 -27.33 -44.63
CA SER A 6 10.65 -28.67 -44.70
C SER A 6 10.80 -29.47 -43.40
N LEU A 7 9.64 -29.86 -42.84
CA LEU A 7 9.28 -31.16 -42.22
C LEU A 7 8.23 -30.93 -41.11
N LEU A 8 6.95 -31.23 -41.38
CA LEU A 8 6.24 -32.49 -41.05
C LEU A 8 5.86 -32.51 -39.55
N THR A 9 4.61 -32.75 -39.11
CA THR A 9 3.69 -33.83 -39.52
C THR A 9 2.29 -33.55 -38.94
N ALA A 10 1.27 -34.03 -39.64
CA ALA A 10 -0.15 -33.99 -39.29
C ALA A 10 -0.52 -34.81 -38.04
N LEU A 11 -1.66 -34.47 -37.40
CA LEU A 11 -2.76 -35.42 -37.18
C LEU A 11 -4.07 -34.69 -36.88
N VAL A 12 -5.05 -34.91 -37.74
CA VAL A 12 -6.47 -34.57 -37.61
C VAL A 12 -7.12 -35.52 -36.61
N LEU A 13 -8.09 -35.06 -35.80
CA LEU A 13 -9.35 -35.79 -35.59
C LEU A 13 -10.42 -34.88 -34.97
N SER A 14 -11.48 -34.76 -35.75
CA SER A 14 -12.75 -34.08 -35.56
C SER A 14 -13.66 -34.76 -34.53
N PHE A 15 -14.47 -33.98 -33.83
CA PHE A 15 -15.91 -34.26 -33.65
C PHE A 15 -16.70 -32.94 -33.58
N SER A 16 -17.38 -32.63 -34.68
CA SER A 16 -18.70 -31.96 -34.70
C SER A 16 -19.72 -32.90 -34.03
N SER A 17 -20.77 -32.52 -33.32
CA SER A 17 -21.79 -31.49 -33.54
C SER A 17 -22.80 -31.58 -32.38
N ILE A 18 -23.46 -30.47 -31.99
CA ILE A 18 -24.94 -30.36 -31.84
C ILE A 18 -25.27 -28.98 -31.26
N ALA A 19 -26.18 -28.27 -31.94
CA ALA A 19 -26.87 -27.10 -31.40
C ALA A 19 -28.20 -27.57 -30.78
N ALA A 20 -28.54 -27.06 -29.60
CA ALA A 20 -29.91 -27.04 -29.10
C ALA A 20 -30.14 -25.81 -28.23
N VAL A 21 -31.13 -25.01 -28.62
CA VAL A 21 -31.71 -23.90 -27.86
C VAL A 21 -32.51 -24.49 -26.70
N GLY A 22 -32.32 -23.98 -25.48
CA GLY A 22 -33.03 -24.45 -24.28
C GLY A 22 -33.05 -23.42 -23.17
N CYS A 23 -34.27 -23.04 -22.78
CA CYS A 23 -34.70 -22.07 -21.79
C CYS A 23 -34.26 -22.39 -20.33
N ALA A 24 -33.99 -21.32 -19.56
CA ALA A 24 -34.14 -21.15 -18.12
C ALA A 24 -33.84 -22.32 -17.16
N THR A 25 -32.78 -22.15 -16.34
CA THR A 25 -32.78 -22.59 -14.93
C THR A 25 -32.22 -21.47 -14.04
N VAL A 26 -32.97 -21.17 -12.98
CA VAL A 26 -32.61 -20.32 -11.85
C VAL A 26 -32.12 -21.21 -10.70
N GLY A 27 -31.16 -20.70 -9.92
CA GLY A 27 -30.58 -21.32 -8.72
C GLY A 27 -29.35 -22.16 -9.04
N ALA A 28 -28.29 -22.19 -8.23
CA ALA A 28 -27.88 -21.48 -7.03
C ALA A 28 -26.38 -21.83 -6.88
N ASP A 29 -25.61 -20.93 -6.29
CA ASP A 29 -24.34 -21.20 -5.63
C ASP A 29 -23.23 -21.84 -6.51
N GLU A 30 -22.51 -20.98 -7.23
CA GLU A 30 -21.09 -21.23 -7.52
C GLU A 30 -20.27 -20.07 -6.96
N ASP A 31 -19.76 -20.30 -5.75
CA ASP A 31 -18.54 -19.68 -5.26
C ASP A 31 -17.45 -19.87 -6.31
N SER A 32 -17.18 -18.81 -7.07
CA SER A 32 -15.93 -18.72 -7.81
C SER A 32 -14.93 -18.06 -6.89
N GLU A 33 -14.17 -18.90 -6.17
CA GLU A 33 -12.84 -18.53 -5.70
C GLU A 33 -12.05 -18.07 -6.94
N ILE A 34 -11.93 -16.75 -7.10
CA ILE A 34 -11.04 -16.18 -8.09
C ILE A 34 -9.64 -16.40 -7.53
N ASP A 35 -9.03 -17.50 -7.97
CA ASP A 35 -7.61 -17.77 -7.90
C ASP A 35 -6.89 -16.66 -8.70
N GLY A 36 -6.61 -15.56 -8.00
CA GLY A 36 -6.12 -14.32 -8.55
C GLY A 36 -4.64 -14.16 -8.25
N GLU A 37 -3.82 -14.57 -9.20
CA GLU A 37 -2.44 -14.14 -9.42
C GLU A 37 -2.19 -12.74 -8.81
N ALA A 38 -1.19 -12.65 -7.91
CA ALA A 38 -0.97 -11.53 -7.00
C ALA A 38 -0.92 -10.14 -7.69
N GLY A 39 -2.10 -9.59 -7.95
CA GLY A 39 -2.26 -8.18 -8.25
C GLY A 39 -1.74 -7.40 -7.06
N SER A 40 -0.86 -6.43 -7.31
CA SER A 40 -0.31 -5.56 -6.25
C SER A 40 -1.40 -5.16 -5.25
N ALA A 41 -1.10 -5.23 -3.95
CA ALA A 41 -2.00 -4.71 -2.93
C ALA A 41 -2.35 -3.23 -3.17
N GLY A 42 -3.49 -2.79 -2.62
CA GLY A 42 -3.85 -1.39 -2.53
C GLY A 42 -2.78 -0.55 -1.83
N LYS A 43 -2.78 0.76 -2.05
CA LYS A 43 -1.75 1.68 -1.56
C LYS A 43 -2.36 2.98 -1.05
N LEU A 44 -1.80 3.50 0.03
CA LEU A 44 -2.03 4.86 0.49
C LEU A 44 -0.94 5.77 -0.07
N ALA A 45 -1.34 6.87 -0.71
CA ALA A 45 -0.42 7.90 -1.20
C ALA A 45 -0.78 9.23 -0.55
N PHE A 46 0.17 9.91 0.08
CA PHE A 46 -0.02 11.20 0.75
C PHE A 46 0.65 12.32 -0.02
N TRP A 47 0.06 13.51 0.00
CA TRP A 47 0.68 14.73 -0.55
C TRP A 47 0.18 15.97 0.19
N GLN A 48 0.95 17.04 0.09
CA GLN A 48 0.55 18.37 0.52
C GLN A 48 0.14 19.18 -0.71
N ALA A 49 -1.07 19.74 -0.69
CA ALA A 49 -1.55 20.63 -1.72
C ALA A 49 -0.92 22.03 -1.60
N THR A 50 -1.07 22.86 -2.63
CA THR A 50 -0.49 24.22 -2.69
C THR A 50 -1.04 25.16 -1.62
N ASP A 51 -2.20 24.84 -1.05
CA ASP A 51 -2.82 25.53 0.09
C ASP A 51 -2.21 25.12 1.45
N GLY A 52 -1.19 24.25 1.44
CA GLY A 52 -0.55 23.72 2.64
C GLY A 52 -1.30 22.57 3.30
N GLN A 53 -2.48 22.19 2.80
CA GLN A 53 -3.29 21.12 3.39
C GLN A 53 -2.84 19.74 2.89
N TRP A 54 -2.86 18.77 3.78
CA TRP A 54 -2.52 17.38 3.52
C TRP A 54 -3.73 16.60 3.04
N ARG A 55 -3.52 15.74 2.05
CA ARG A 55 -4.51 14.80 1.53
C ARG A 55 -3.88 13.44 1.29
N PHE A 56 -4.71 12.42 1.19
CA PHE A 56 -4.27 11.10 0.75
C PHE A 56 -5.24 10.47 -0.23
N ASN A 57 -4.74 9.50 -0.99
CA ASN A 57 -5.49 8.69 -1.94
C ASN A 57 -5.41 7.24 -1.49
N LEU A 58 -6.56 6.55 -1.50
CA LEU A 58 -6.58 5.10 -1.63
C LEU A 58 -6.45 4.77 -3.11
N LYS A 59 -5.41 4.01 -3.45
CA LYS A 59 -5.14 3.55 -4.80
C LYS A 59 -5.32 2.04 -4.90
N SER A 60 -5.83 1.58 -6.03
CA SER A 60 -5.80 0.16 -6.41
C SER A 60 -4.36 -0.32 -6.63
N GLY A 61 -4.20 -1.64 -6.76
CA GLY A 61 -2.92 -2.28 -7.04
C GLY A 61 -2.14 -1.71 -8.23
N ASN A 62 -2.85 -1.41 -9.31
CA ASN A 62 -2.28 -0.80 -10.52
C ASN A 62 -2.04 0.72 -10.40
N GLY A 63 -2.31 1.32 -9.24
CA GLY A 63 -2.03 2.74 -8.96
C GLY A 63 -3.16 3.71 -9.32
N ALA A 64 -4.30 3.24 -9.83
CA ALA A 64 -5.45 4.10 -10.08
C ALA A 64 -6.03 4.66 -8.77
N VAL A 65 -6.40 5.94 -8.76
CA VAL A 65 -7.02 6.59 -7.60
C VAL A 65 -8.47 6.12 -7.48
N LEU A 66 -8.83 5.57 -6.32
CA LEU A 66 -10.18 5.11 -6.02
C LEU A 66 -10.93 6.11 -5.14
N LEU A 67 -10.29 6.54 -4.05
CA LEU A 67 -10.80 7.52 -3.11
C LEU A 67 -9.75 8.58 -2.84
N THR A 68 -10.19 9.80 -2.60
CA THR A 68 -9.40 10.93 -2.13
C THR A 68 -9.99 11.42 -0.82
N SER A 69 -9.13 11.70 0.15
CA SER A 69 -9.55 12.23 1.43
C SER A 69 -10.03 13.67 1.36
N GLU A 70 -10.68 14.10 2.43
CA GLU A 70 -10.79 15.53 2.74
C GLU A 70 -9.40 16.14 3.00
N ALA A 71 -9.37 17.45 3.19
CA ALA A 71 -8.15 18.19 3.39
C ALA A 71 -7.86 18.38 4.89
N TYR A 72 -6.63 18.07 5.28
CA TYR A 72 -6.19 18.11 6.68
C TYR A 72 -5.15 19.20 6.88
N THR A 73 -5.20 19.90 8.01
CA THR A 73 -4.19 20.93 8.34
C THR A 73 -2.84 20.34 8.74
N SER A 74 -2.74 19.02 8.94
CA SER A 74 -1.50 18.34 9.31
C SER A 74 -1.40 16.95 8.69
N ARG A 75 -0.15 16.48 8.50
CA ARG A 75 0.15 15.13 8.02
C ARG A 75 -0.40 14.05 8.97
N THR A 76 -0.26 14.26 10.28
CA THR A 76 -0.82 13.35 11.30
C THR A 76 -2.34 13.25 11.20
N GLY A 77 -3.03 14.37 10.93
CA GLY A 77 -4.48 14.35 10.69
C GLY A 77 -4.85 13.52 9.46
N ALA A 78 -4.11 13.68 8.35
CA ALA A 78 -4.30 12.86 7.15
C ALA A 78 -4.03 11.38 7.41
N ILE A 79 -3.02 11.04 8.23
CA ILE A 79 -2.72 9.66 8.62
C ILE A 79 -3.87 9.08 9.44
N ASN A 80 -4.42 9.82 10.42
CA ASN A 80 -5.60 9.37 11.18
C ASN A 80 -6.80 9.13 10.25
N GLY A 81 -7.02 10.00 9.27
CA GLY A 81 -8.04 9.80 8.23
C GLY A 81 -7.80 8.53 7.41
N ALA A 82 -6.55 8.26 7.04
CA ALA A 82 -6.20 7.07 6.28
C ALA A 82 -6.38 5.78 7.10
N LEU A 83 -6.03 5.79 8.39
CA LEU A 83 -6.30 4.68 9.30
C LEU A 83 -7.80 4.43 9.43
N SER A 84 -8.61 5.49 9.53
CA SER A 84 -10.07 5.37 9.51
C SER A 84 -10.59 4.80 8.19
N VAL A 85 -10.00 5.16 7.05
CA VAL A 85 -10.33 4.55 5.75
C VAL A 85 -9.96 3.06 5.71
N LEU A 86 -8.84 2.66 6.31
CA LEU A 86 -8.48 1.24 6.37
C LEU A 86 -9.42 0.44 7.26
N GLU A 87 -9.82 0.99 8.41
CA GLU A 87 -10.74 0.37 9.37
C GLU A 87 -12.15 0.20 8.78
N ASN A 88 -12.69 1.24 8.16
CA ASN A 88 -14.09 1.27 7.70
C ASN A 88 -14.24 0.85 6.23
N GLY A 89 -13.17 0.98 5.43
CA GLY A 89 -13.21 0.78 3.98
C GLY A 89 -13.30 -0.67 3.54
N VAL A 90 -13.16 -1.63 4.46
CA VAL A 90 -13.42 -3.07 4.21
C VAL A 90 -14.90 -3.41 4.13
N ASP A 91 -15.76 -2.60 4.77
CA ASP A 91 -17.19 -2.85 4.81
C ASP A 91 -17.90 -2.06 3.70
N PRO A 92 -18.51 -2.72 2.69
CA PRO A 92 -19.27 -2.04 1.66
C PRO A 92 -20.45 -1.21 2.20
N ALA A 93 -20.97 -1.50 3.40
CA ALA A 93 -22.06 -0.74 4.02
C ALA A 93 -21.63 0.67 4.47
N MET A 94 -20.33 0.90 4.65
CA MET A 94 -19.78 2.21 5.01
C MET A 94 -19.73 3.17 3.82
N TYR A 95 -20.04 2.70 2.61
CA TYR A 95 -20.07 3.51 1.40
C TYR A 95 -21.48 3.99 1.08
N THR A 96 -21.63 5.30 0.86
CA THR A 96 -22.86 5.91 0.35
C THR A 96 -22.66 6.37 -1.08
N VAL A 97 -23.59 6.02 -1.98
CA VAL A 97 -23.62 6.56 -3.35
C VAL A 97 -24.47 7.83 -3.37
N ASN A 98 -23.84 8.97 -3.61
CA ASN A 98 -24.49 10.27 -3.66
C ASN A 98 -24.70 10.72 -5.11
N LYS A 99 -25.87 11.30 -5.40
CA LYS A 99 -26.16 11.93 -6.70
C LYS A 99 -25.61 13.35 -6.70
N THR A 100 -24.93 13.72 -7.78
CA THR A 100 -24.40 15.06 -8.05
C THR A 100 -25.09 15.65 -9.29
N ALA A 101 -24.81 16.91 -9.62
CA ALA A 101 -25.35 17.53 -10.84
C ALA A 101 -24.89 16.82 -12.13
N THR A 102 -23.71 16.21 -12.10
CA THR A 102 -23.04 15.62 -13.28
C THR A 102 -22.94 14.10 -13.26
N GLY A 103 -23.45 13.44 -12.21
CA GLY A 103 -23.35 11.98 -12.06
C GLY A 103 -23.51 11.51 -10.62
N TYR A 104 -22.68 10.57 -10.20
CA TYR A 104 -22.70 9.93 -8.88
C TYR A 104 -21.29 9.82 -8.30
N ASN A 105 -21.09 10.15 -7.03
CA ASN A 105 -19.84 9.86 -6.34
C ASN A 105 -20.08 8.96 -5.13
N LEU A 106 -19.00 8.36 -4.64
CA LEU A 106 -18.98 7.55 -3.43
C LEU A 106 -18.45 8.39 -2.29
N HIS A 107 -19.07 8.22 -1.13
CA HIS A 107 -18.59 8.74 0.15
C HIS A 107 -18.36 7.55 1.06
N LEU A 108 -17.11 7.33 1.47
CA LEU A 108 -16.79 6.40 2.55
C LEU A 108 -16.96 7.14 3.87
N LYS A 109 -17.74 6.56 4.78
CA LYS A 109 -18.03 7.12 6.10
C LYS A 109 -17.26 6.39 7.20
N ALA A 110 -16.86 7.14 8.21
CA ALA A 110 -16.40 6.57 9.47
C ALA A 110 -17.58 6.09 10.33
N ALA A 111 -17.29 5.40 11.44
CA ALA A 111 -18.29 4.94 12.41
C ALA A 111 -19.18 6.06 12.98
N ASN A 112 -18.67 7.30 13.03
CA ASN A 112 -19.43 8.49 13.42
C ASN A 112 -20.30 9.07 12.27
N HIS A 113 -20.42 8.37 11.15
CA HIS A 113 -21.13 8.75 9.93
C HIS A 113 -20.60 9.97 9.16
N GLU A 114 -19.45 10.52 9.56
CA GLU A 114 -18.78 11.59 8.81
C GLU A 114 -18.07 11.02 7.58
N SER A 115 -18.09 11.78 6.48
CA SER A 115 -17.36 11.40 5.25
C SER A 115 -15.86 11.55 5.49
N ILE A 116 -15.10 10.49 5.27
CA ILE A 116 -13.64 10.47 5.45
C ILE A 116 -12.88 10.43 4.12
N ALA A 117 -13.52 9.93 3.06
CA ALA A 117 -12.98 9.95 1.71
C ALA A 117 -14.10 9.87 0.67
N PHE A 118 -13.85 10.44 -0.51
CA PHE A 118 -14.81 10.42 -1.61
C PHE A 118 -14.14 10.02 -2.92
N SER A 119 -14.91 9.43 -3.83
CA SER A 119 -14.44 9.12 -5.17
C SER A 119 -14.65 10.28 -6.13
N GLN A 120 -14.06 10.14 -7.32
CA GLN A 120 -14.45 10.93 -8.48
C GLN A 120 -15.95 10.77 -8.83
N VAL A 121 -16.47 11.68 -9.65
CA VAL A 121 -17.85 11.57 -10.16
C VAL A 121 -17.91 10.58 -11.32
N TYR A 122 -18.77 9.57 -11.19
CA TYR A 122 -19.12 8.60 -12.21
C TYR A 122 -20.39 9.01 -12.95
N SER A 123 -20.46 8.75 -14.26
CA SER A 123 -21.65 9.08 -15.06
C SER A 123 -22.90 8.28 -14.68
N THR A 124 -22.75 7.08 -14.09
CA THR A 124 -23.87 6.20 -13.75
C THR A 124 -23.76 5.66 -12.33
N LYS A 125 -24.92 5.40 -11.70
CA LYS A 125 -24.99 4.77 -10.38
C LYS A 125 -24.31 3.40 -10.36
N SER A 126 -24.44 2.61 -11.44
CA SER A 126 -23.81 1.29 -11.57
C SER A 126 -22.27 1.38 -11.52
N ASN A 127 -21.68 2.37 -12.19
CA ASN A 127 -20.22 2.57 -12.13
C ASN A 127 -19.75 2.99 -10.74
N ALA A 128 -20.51 3.86 -10.06
CA ALA A 128 -20.24 4.18 -8.66
C ALA A 128 -20.31 2.91 -7.78
N THR A 129 -21.35 2.07 -7.94
CA THR A 129 -21.44 0.81 -7.18
C THR A 129 -20.26 -0.13 -7.43
N ARG A 130 -19.77 -0.27 -8.66
CA ARG A 130 -18.55 -1.08 -8.95
C ARG A 130 -17.29 -0.52 -8.29
N ALA A 131 -17.23 0.80 -8.12
CA ALA A 131 -16.11 1.44 -7.43
C ALA A 131 -16.10 1.14 -5.92
N ILE A 132 -17.24 0.75 -5.31
CA ILE A 132 -17.28 0.25 -3.92
C ILE A 132 -16.47 -1.04 -3.83
N SER A 133 -16.78 -2.04 -4.68
CA SER A 133 -16.05 -3.31 -4.70
C SER A 133 -14.54 -3.11 -4.96
N SER A 134 -14.20 -2.15 -5.81
CA SER A 134 -12.79 -1.82 -6.08
C SER A 134 -12.09 -1.20 -4.86
N SER A 135 -12.80 -0.33 -4.13
CA SER A 135 -12.29 0.32 -2.92
C SER A 135 -12.12 -0.69 -1.79
N VAL A 136 -13.13 -1.54 -1.55
CA VAL A 136 -13.08 -2.64 -0.60
C VAL A 136 -11.90 -3.56 -0.92
N LYS A 137 -11.77 -4.02 -2.18
CA LYS A 137 -10.63 -4.87 -2.59
C LYS A 137 -9.27 -4.21 -2.35
N ALA A 138 -9.14 -2.92 -2.62
CA ALA A 138 -7.89 -2.20 -2.39
C ALA A 138 -7.57 -2.12 -0.89
N THR A 139 -8.57 -1.84 -0.04
CA THR A 139 -8.41 -1.81 1.42
C THR A 139 -8.07 -3.19 1.99
N THR A 140 -8.85 -4.22 1.64
CA THR A 140 -8.62 -5.60 2.10
C THR A 140 -7.24 -6.10 1.69
N SER A 141 -6.84 -5.93 0.43
CA SER A 141 -5.52 -6.36 -0.03
C SER A 141 -4.35 -5.60 0.63
N TYR A 142 -4.55 -4.35 1.07
CA TYR A 142 -3.56 -3.63 1.87
C TYR A 142 -3.39 -4.31 3.24
N LEU A 143 -4.49 -4.60 3.93
CA LEU A 143 -4.50 -5.22 5.25
C LEU A 143 -3.99 -6.67 5.20
N ASP A 144 -4.38 -7.44 4.19
CA ASP A 144 -3.88 -8.80 3.99
C ASP A 144 -2.36 -8.81 3.79
N LYS A 145 -1.82 -7.85 3.04
CA LYS A 145 -0.38 -7.72 2.83
C LYS A 145 0.37 -7.36 4.11
N GLN A 146 -0.25 -6.55 4.98
CA GLN A 146 0.27 -6.24 6.31
C GLN A 146 0.33 -7.52 7.18
N ALA A 147 -0.71 -8.37 7.12
CA ALA A 147 -0.80 -9.61 7.90
C ALA A 147 0.10 -10.75 7.38
N ALA A 148 0.29 -10.84 6.06
CA ALA A 148 0.92 -12.00 5.41
C ALA A 148 2.45 -12.13 5.60
N ASN A 149 3.10 -11.27 6.41
CA ASN A 149 4.55 -11.28 6.70
C ASN A 149 5.40 -11.54 5.43
N THR A 150 5.12 -10.77 4.39
CA THR A 150 5.54 -11.08 3.02
C THR A 150 7.05 -10.89 2.81
N THR A 151 7.63 -11.54 1.80
CA THR A 151 8.96 -11.20 1.30
C THR A 151 8.91 -9.88 0.52
N GLY A 152 10.01 -9.12 0.47
CA GLY A 152 10.08 -7.86 -0.26
C GLY A 152 10.25 -6.62 0.61
N ALA A 153 10.64 -5.53 -0.04
CA ALA A 153 10.91 -4.27 0.62
C ALA A 153 9.62 -3.57 1.06
N ARG A 154 9.52 -3.25 2.35
CA ARG A 154 8.33 -2.67 2.98
C ARG A 154 8.71 -1.95 4.28
N VAL A 155 7.79 -1.17 4.83
CA VAL A 155 7.89 -0.62 6.18
C VAL A 155 6.70 -1.14 6.97
N ASP A 156 6.94 -1.96 7.99
CA ASP A 156 5.89 -2.55 8.81
C ASP A 156 5.74 -1.75 10.10
N VAL A 157 4.54 -1.22 10.36
CA VAL A 157 4.19 -0.66 11.67
C VAL A 157 3.73 -1.78 12.59
N LEU A 158 4.35 -1.89 13.76
CA LEU A 158 4.21 -3.01 14.68
C LEU A 158 3.76 -2.52 16.06
N TRP A 159 2.76 -3.18 16.62
CA TRP A 159 2.39 -3.05 18.03
C TRP A 159 3.23 -3.98 18.90
N ASN A 160 3.70 -3.48 20.04
CA ASN A 160 4.36 -4.30 21.05
C ASN A 160 3.47 -4.40 22.30
N GLU A 161 2.94 -5.60 22.54
CA GLU A 161 2.02 -5.86 23.65
C GLU A 161 2.61 -5.55 25.03
N SER A 162 3.88 -5.91 25.25
CA SER A 162 4.52 -5.76 26.58
C SER A 162 4.77 -4.30 26.95
N SER A 163 5.24 -3.48 25.99
CA SER A 163 5.53 -2.05 26.21
C SER A 163 4.32 -1.16 25.95
N ARG A 164 3.29 -1.69 25.28
CA ARG A 164 2.13 -0.93 24.79
C ARG A 164 2.54 0.27 23.94
N LYS A 165 3.49 0.04 23.03
CA LYS A 165 4.05 1.05 22.12
C LYS A 165 4.07 0.53 20.69
N PHE A 166 4.03 1.46 19.75
CA PHE A 166 4.23 1.21 18.34
C PHE A 166 5.70 1.40 17.96
N ARG A 167 6.18 0.69 16.96
CA ARG A 167 7.43 0.98 16.26
C ARG A 167 7.26 0.61 14.80
N PHE A 168 8.19 1.00 13.94
CA PHE A 168 8.23 0.45 12.60
C PHE A 168 9.60 -0.14 12.28
N ASN A 169 9.60 -1.13 11.40
CA ASN A 169 10.81 -1.70 10.81
C ASN A 169 10.78 -1.50 9.31
N VAL A 170 11.90 -1.09 8.72
CA VAL A 170 12.10 -1.15 7.28
C VAL A 170 12.73 -2.49 6.94
N HIS A 171 12.10 -3.21 6.04
CA HIS A 171 12.57 -4.47 5.50
C HIS A 171 13.16 -4.25 4.11
N ALA A 172 14.30 -4.88 3.83
CA ALA A 172 14.89 -4.93 2.49
C ALA A 172 14.17 -5.95 1.59
N ARG A 173 14.58 -6.03 0.32
CA ARG A 173 13.97 -6.95 -0.68
C ARG A 173 14.00 -8.42 -0.26
N ASN A 174 15.00 -8.82 0.52
CA ASN A 174 15.15 -10.17 1.08
C ASN A 174 14.34 -10.38 2.38
N GLY A 175 13.55 -9.40 2.83
CA GLY A 175 12.76 -9.46 4.06
C GLY A 175 13.55 -9.13 5.35
N ALA A 176 14.86 -8.94 5.28
CA ALA A 176 15.67 -8.60 6.45
C ALA A 176 15.37 -7.18 6.95
N VAL A 177 15.27 -7.00 8.27
CA VAL A 177 15.17 -5.67 8.88
C VAL A 177 16.48 -4.92 8.68
N VAL A 178 16.42 -3.72 8.12
CA VAL A 178 17.61 -2.88 7.85
C VAL A 178 17.59 -1.57 8.63
N LEU A 179 16.42 -1.13 9.07
CA LEU A 179 16.23 0.08 9.86
C LEU A 179 15.08 -0.15 10.83
N SER A 180 15.22 0.30 12.07
CA SER A 180 14.15 0.27 13.06
C SER A 180 13.97 1.66 13.67
N SER A 181 12.72 2.02 13.95
CA SER A 181 12.40 3.27 14.66
C SER A 181 12.60 3.15 16.17
N GLU A 182 12.54 4.29 16.84
CA GLU A 182 12.22 4.32 18.28
C GLU A 182 10.75 3.91 18.52
N GLN A 183 10.37 3.82 19.81
CA GLN A 183 9.01 3.49 20.20
C GLN A 183 8.11 4.73 20.26
N TYR A 184 6.89 4.61 19.75
CA TYR A 184 5.87 5.64 19.71
C TYR A 184 4.68 5.25 20.61
N THR A 185 4.00 6.27 21.15
CA THR A 185 2.83 6.06 22.00
C THR A 185 1.54 5.86 21.21
N THR A 186 1.51 6.27 19.93
CA THR A 186 0.35 6.17 19.05
C THR A 186 0.73 5.57 17.70
N GLU A 187 -0.20 4.87 17.08
CA GLU A 187 -0.03 4.26 15.76
C GLU A 187 0.26 5.33 14.70
N ALA A 188 -0.52 6.41 14.71
CA ALA A 188 -0.35 7.52 13.78
C ALA A 188 1.04 8.18 13.87
N ALA A 189 1.66 8.24 15.06
CA ALA A 189 3.02 8.73 15.20
C ALA A 189 4.05 7.78 14.57
N ALA A 190 3.85 6.46 14.70
CA ALA A 190 4.70 5.47 14.04
C ALA A 190 4.56 5.53 12.52
N PHE A 191 3.34 5.62 11.99
CA PHE A 191 3.11 5.84 10.56
C PHE A 191 3.72 7.15 10.07
N ASN A 192 3.60 8.23 10.84
CA ASN A 192 4.23 9.50 10.48
C ASN A 192 5.75 9.38 10.36
N GLY A 193 6.38 8.65 11.28
CA GLY A 193 7.80 8.30 11.20
C GLY A 193 8.12 7.42 9.98
N ALA A 194 7.32 6.39 9.71
CA ALA A 194 7.49 5.49 8.56
C ALA A 194 7.42 6.23 7.23
N PHE A 195 6.42 7.11 7.06
CA PHE A 195 6.30 7.94 5.86
C PHE A 195 7.37 9.04 5.80
N ALA A 196 7.91 9.51 6.94
CA ALA A 196 9.08 10.40 6.93
C ALA A 196 10.32 9.65 6.45
N VAL A 197 10.54 8.41 6.86
CA VAL A 197 11.63 7.56 6.38
C VAL A 197 11.53 7.34 4.86
N GLN A 198 10.32 7.09 4.35
CA GLN A 198 10.09 6.99 2.91
C GLN A 198 10.44 8.28 2.15
N ALA A 199 10.02 9.45 2.66
CA ALA A 199 10.23 10.74 2.00
C ALA A 199 11.69 11.21 2.06
N GLU A 200 12.33 11.05 3.21
CA GLU A 200 13.67 11.60 3.49
C GLU A 200 14.80 10.62 3.18
N GLY A 201 14.46 9.34 3.02
CA GLY A 201 15.42 8.25 2.92
C GLY A 201 16.24 8.20 1.64
N GLN A 202 15.89 8.97 0.61
CA GLN A 202 16.68 9.06 -0.62
C GLN A 202 17.91 9.96 -0.47
N ALA A 203 17.84 10.98 0.39
CA ALA A 203 18.90 11.97 0.51
C ALA A 203 20.06 11.44 1.37
N ALA A 204 21.25 11.29 0.79
CA ALA A 204 22.42 10.81 1.51
C ALA A 204 22.83 11.70 2.70
N ALA A 205 22.53 13.00 2.63
CA ALA A 205 22.80 13.96 3.70
C ALA A 205 22.01 13.68 4.99
N ASN A 206 20.88 12.97 4.90
CA ASN A 206 20.03 12.64 6.06
C ASN A 206 20.57 11.44 6.85
N TYR A 207 21.64 10.79 6.37
CA TYR A 207 22.25 9.65 7.04
C TYR A 207 23.52 10.05 7.79
N THR A 208 23.61 9.64 9.05
CA THR A 208 24.82 9.79 9.86
C THR A 208 25.37 8.42 10.23
N LEU A 209 26.54 8.08 9.72
CA LEU A 209 27.28 6.88 10.11
C LEU A 209 27.91 7.08 11.50
N LYS A 210 27.77 6.11 12.37
CA LYS A 210 28.26 6.11 13.75
C LYS A 210 29.00 4.80 14.06
N THR A 211 29.88 4.87 15.04
CA THR A 211 30.59 3.72 15.59
C THR A 211 30.20 3.57 17.05
N ASN A 212 29.88 2.35 17.48
CA ASN A 212 29.57 2.06 18.88
C ASN A 212 30.87 1.85 19.69
N ALA A 213 30.76 1.76 21.02
CA ALA A 213 31.91 1.57 21.90
C ALA A 213 32.68 0.26 21.63
N SER A 214 32.02 -0.73 21.04
CA SER A 214 32.61 -2.03 20.66
C SER A 214 33.24 -2.05 19.25
N GLY A 215 33.32 -0.91 18.57
CA GLY A 215 33.88 -0.79 17.22
C GLY A 215 32.94 -1.18 16.08
N GLY A 216 31.70 -1.57 16.36
CA GLY A 216 30.67 -1.85 15.37
C GLY A 216 30.12 -0.57 14.73
N PHE A 217 29.73 -0.64 13.46
CA PHE A 217 29.22 0.47 12.68
C PHE A 217 27.71 0.41 12.56
N TYR A 218 27.02 1.54 12.65
CA TYR A 218 25.60 1.67 12.41
C TYR A 218 25.32 3.06 11.83
N PHE A 219 24.12 3.31 11.33
CA PHE A 219 23.74 4.62 10.84
C PHE A 219 22.37 5.03 11.35
N ASN A 220 22.20 6.34 11.52
CA ASN A 220 20.92 6.95 11.82
C ASN A 220 20.40 7.65 10.57
N LEU A 221 19.09 7.54 10.32
CA LEU A 221 18.37 8.38 9.37
C LEU A 221 17.64 9.48 10.14
N GLN A 222 17.84 10.72 9.72
CA GLN A 222 17.23 11.91 10.32
C GLN A 222 16.16 12.52 9.41
N ALA A 223 15.14 13.11 10.01
CA ALA A 223 14.19 13.97 9.30
C ALA A 223 14.76 15.38 9.12
N LEU A 224 14.09 16.22 8.32
CA LEU A 224 14.47 17.62 8.07
C LEU A 224 14.57 18.48 9.35
N ASN A 225 13.83 18.12 10.39
CA ASN A 225 13.87 18.78 11.69
C ASN A 225 15.04 18.30 12.58
N GLY A 226 15.93 17.44 12.06
CA GLY A 226 17.09 16.90 12.76
C GLY A 226 16.80 15.71 13.69
N GLN A 227 15.53 15.32 13.86
CA GLN A 227 15.17 14.17 14.69
C GLN A 227 15.58 12.86 14.03
N VAL A 228 16.12 11.92 14.82
CA VAL A 228 16.36 10.56 14.35
C VAL A 228 15.02 9.86 14.16
N ILE A 229 14.76 9.41 12.94
CA ILE A 229 13.53 8.69 12.56
C ILE A 229 13.77 7.20 12.36
N GLY A 230 15.03 6.77 12.25
CA GLY A 230 15.37 5.35 12.26
C GLY A 230 16.84 5.10 12.51
N THR A 231 17.15 3.94 13.08
CA THR A 231 18.50 3.48 13.38
C THR A 231 18.71 2.11 12.74
N SER A 232 19.86 1.91 12.09
CA SER A 232 20.20 0.64 11.45
C SER A 232 20.57 -0.43 12.46
N GLN A 233 20.65 -1.67 11.97
CA GLN A 233 21.38 -2.72 12.68
C GLN A 233 22.87 -2.38 12.80
N GLN A 234 23.58 -3.13 13.65
CA GLN A 234 25.04 -3.04 13.76
C GLN A 234 25.71 -3.89 12.69
N TYR A 235 26.79 -3.35 12.14
CA TYR A 235 27.65 -3.96 11.12
C TYR A 235 29.08 -4.09 11.64
N THR A 236 29.77 -5.14 11.22
CA THR A 236 31.16 -5.39 11.62
C THR A 236 32.16 -4.51 10.88
N THR A 237 31.82 -3.99 9.70
CA THR A 237 32.69 -3.14 8.89
C THR A 237 31.99 -1.87 8.42
N LYS A 238 32.76 -0.80 8.27
CA LYS A 238 32.30 0.47 7.71
C LYS A 238 31.68 0.27 6.32
N ALA A 239 32.34 -0.51 5.47
CA ALA A 239 31.90 -0.77 4.10
C ALA A 239 30.53 -1.50 4.05
N ALA A 240 30.26 -2.41 4.98
CA ALA A 240 28.97 -3.09 5.08
C ALA A 240 27.84 -2.12 5.45
N ALA A 241 28.08 -1.23 6.42
CA ALA A 241 27.12 -0.19 6.81
C ALA A 241 26.82 0.76 5.65
N GLU A 242 27.85 1.23 4.93
CA GLU A 242 27.67 2.09 3.76
C GLU A 242 26.93 1.38 2.62
N SER A 243 27.18 0.09 2.40
CA SER A 243 26.46 -0.70 1.40
C SER A 243 24.97 -0.82 1.76
N ALA A 244 24.67 -1.07 3.04
CA ALA A 244 23.28 -1.09 3.53
C ALA A 244 22.59 0.28 3.36
N MET A 245 23.29 1.39 3.64
CA MET A 245 22.77 2.74 3.39
C MET A 245 22.43 2.97 1.91
N ARG A 246 23.33 2.63 0.98
CA ARG A 246 23.08 2.78 -0.47
C ARG A 246 21.89 1.93 -0.93
N SER A 247 21.79 0.71 -0.42
CA SER A 247 20.65 -0.17 -0.68
C SER A 247 19.34 0.48 -0.22
N LEU A 248 19.32 0.96 1.02
CA LEU A 248 18.17 1.64 1.62
C LEU A 248 17.72 2.87 0.80
N GLN A 249 18.66 3.73 0.41
CA GLN A 249 18.41 4.89 -0.45
C GLN A 249 17.74 4.53 -1.78
N SER A 250 18.11 3.39 -2.37
CA SER A 250 17.61 2.98 -3.68
C SER A 250 16.16 2.51 -3.67
N PHE A 251 15.69 1.89 -2.58
CA PHE A 251 14.35 1.27 -2.54
C PHE A 251 13.33 2.07 -1.74
N LEU A 252 13.76 2.90 -0.77
CA LEU A 252 12.86 3.66 0.10
C LEU A 252 11.82 4.50 -0.66
N PRO A 253 12.13 5.22 -1.76
CA PRO A 253 11.12 6.00 -2.47
C PRO A 253 9.93 5.18 -2.98
N THR A 254 10.15 3.88 -3.24
CA THR A 254 9.15 2.96 -3.79
C THR A 254 8.58 1.98 -2.76
N VAL A 255 9.04 2.08 -1.50
CA VAL A 255 8.65 1.15 -0.44
C VAL A 255 7.16 1.32 -0.13
N THR A 256 6.46 0.21 0.12
CA THR A 256 5.10 0.30 0.65
C THR A 256 5.18 0.38 2.16
N VAL A 257 4.53 1.38 2.76
CA VAL A 257 4.28 1.43 4.19
C VAL A 257 3.04 0.60 4.46
N LEU A 258 3.14 -0.34 5.40
CA LEU A 258 2.12 -1.31 5.79
C LEU A 258 1.79 -1.14 7.27
#